data_AF-G0HGX2-F1
#
_entry.id   AF-G0HGX2-F1
#
_cell.length_a   1.000
_cell.length_b   1.000
_cell.length_c   1.000
_cell.angle_alpha   90.00
_cell.angle_beta   90.00
_cell.angle_gamma   90.00
#
_symmetry.space_group_name_H-M   'P 1'
#
loop_
_entity.id
_entity.type
_entity.pdbx_description
1 polymer ?
#
loop_
_entity_poly.entity_id
_entity_poly.type
_entity_poly.pdbx_seq_one_letter_code
_entity_poly.pdbx_strand_id
1 'polypeptide(L)'
;MAGKNVVDQQQLQDTAMNMIGVAAKLPVVRVDREQFLRQQFGDSPHLDHILEHGPQVVYAPESLRKKADKIVKSNTTKTASVSFVSGLPGNPLVMVPAGGADVVQYFGFAIHMAQQIAYLFGEDELFGDSGEVSEEAKIRVIAYLGGMFGAAGAAALVAQTSKVLGANLGKNVAAKALTKTVWYPVLKKVAAQLGQKITKKTVEKTITKAVPVIGGVVSAGLTFATFRPMGYRLADVFVRNLNGEFSEDALELNEDFVATLKSEVILEGEVLDVVEDR
;
A
#
# COMPACT_ATOMS: atom_id res chain seq x y z
N MET A 1 -30.09 -10.11 1.01
CA MET A 1 -29.22 -8.95 0.67
C MET A 1 -27.75 -9.15 1.09
N ALA A 2 -27.45 -9.96 2.11
CA ALA A 2 -26.07 -10.30 2.52
C ALA A 2 -25.21 -10.91 1.39
N GLY A 3 -25.73 -11.88 0.64
CA GLY A 3 -24.96 -12.56 -0.42
C GLY A 3 -24.48 -11.67 -1.57
N LYS A 4 -25.19 -10.57 -1.90
CA LYS A 4 -24.74 -9.63 -2.94
C LYS A 4 -23.56 -8.76 -2.46
N ASN A 5 -23.56 -8.39 -1.18
CA ASN A 5 -22.49 -7.58 -0.59
C ASN A 5 -21.20 -8.38 -0.40
N VAL A 6 -21.30 -9.68 -0.06
CA VAL A 6 -20.14 -10.58 0.04
C VAL A 6 -19.50 -10.82 -1.33
N VAL A 7 -20.31 -11.05 -2.37
CA VAL A 7 -19.83 -11.21 -3.75
C VAL A 7 -19.14 -9.95 -4.27
N ASP A 8 -19.64 -8.76 -3.94
CA ASP A 8 -19.02 -7.48 -4.32
C ASP A 8 -17.67 -7.28 -3.60
N GLN A 9 -17.58 -7.59 -2.30
CA GLN A 9 -16.31 -7.49 -1.57
C GLN A 9 -15.25 -8.45 -2.09
N GLN A 10 -15.60 -9.70 -2.40
CA GLN A 10 -14.66 -10.67 -2.94
C GLN A 10 -14.12 -10.22 -4.31
N GLN A 11 -14.99 -9.71 -5.19
CA GLN A 11 -14.58 -9.15 -6.48
C GLN A 11 -13.63 -7.96 -6.33
N LEU A 12 -13.85 -7.09 -5.34
CA LEU A 12 -12.96 -5.97 -5.05
C LEU A 12 -11.59 -6.44 -4.53
N GLN A 13 -11.56 -7.47 -3.68
CA GLN A 13 -10.32 -8.08 -3.22
C GLN A 13 -9.54 -8.71 -4.39
N ASP A 14 -10.22 -9.48 -5.24
CA ASP A 14 -9.62 -10.09 -6.43
C ASP A 14 -9.08 -9.03 -7.39
N THR A 15 -9.81 -7.92 -7.57
CA THR A 15 -9.37 -6.78 -8.37
C THR A 15 -8.07 -6.20 -7.83
N ALA A 16 -7.94 -6.03 -6.51
CA ALA A 16 -6.71 -5.56 -5.88
C ALA A 16 -5.55 -6.54 -6.08
N MET A 17 -5.79 -7.84 -5.82
CA MET A 17 -4.76 -8.88 -5.95
C MET A 17 -4.26 -9.03 -7.38
N ASN A 18 -5.18 -9.04 -8.36
CA ASN A 18 -4.83 -9.10 -9.78
C ASN A 18 -4.04 -7.87 -10.22
N MET A 19 -4.46 -6.68 -9.80
CA MET A 19 -3.74 -5.44 -10.08
C MET A 19 -2.29 -5.53 -9.54
N ILE A 20 -2.10 -5.88 -8.27
CA ILE A 20 -0.77 -6.03 -7.68
C ILE A 20 0.09 -7.04 -8.46
N GLY A 21 -0.48 -8.21 -8.78
CA GLY A 21 0.21 -9.25 -9.54
C GLY A 21 0.64 -8.80 -10.94
N VAL A 22 -0.16 -7.97 -11.62
CA VAL A 22 0.19 -7.42 -12.93
C VAL A 22 1.22 -6.30 -12.82
N ALA A 23 1.07 -5.36 -11.88
CA ALA A 23 2.02 -4.26 -11.71
C ALA A 23 3.41 -4.74 -11.30
N ALA A 24 3.51 -5.70 -10.39
CA ALA A 24 4.79 -6.17 -9.86
C ALA A 24 5.65 -6.92 -10.91
N LYS A 25 5.06 -7.33 -12.05
CA LYS A 25 5.78 -7.88 -13.20
C LYS A 25 6.47 -6.82 -14.05
N LEU A 26 6.09 -5.55 -13.91
CA LEU A 26 6.71 -4.46 -14.65
C LEU A 26 8.07 -4.12 -14.01
N PRO A 27 9.19 -4.19 -14.75
CA PRO A 27 10.52 -3.94 -14.19
C PRO A 27 10.65 -2.56 -13.51
N VAL A 28 10.00 -1.55 -14.08
CA VAL A 28 9.99 -0.17 -13.53
C VAL A 28 9.34 -0.07 -12.14
N VAL A 29 8.51 -1.05 -11.75
CA VAL A 29 7.84 -1.05 -10.46
C VAL A 29 8.75 -1.54 -9.35
N ARG A 30 9.63 -2.49 -9.62
CA ARG A 30 10.52 -3.08 -8.63
C ARG A 30 11.62 -2.11 -8.23
N VAL A 31 11.97 -2.11 -6.95
CA VAL A 31 13.06 -1.32 -6.39
C VAL A 31 14.02 -2.31 -5.77
N ASP A 32 15.27 -2.34 -6.23
CA ASP A 32 16.32 -3.08 -5.55
C ASP A 32 16.69 -2.34 -4.26
N ARG A 33 16.50 -3.00 -3.11
CA ARG A 33 16.71 -2.40 -1.78
C ARG A 33 18.14 -1.94 -1.59
N GLU A 34 19.12 -2.77 -1.94
CA GLU A 34 20.53 -2.44 -1.73
C GLU A 34 20.95 -1.26 -2.59
N GLN A 35 20.66 -1.29 -3.89
CA GLN A 35 20.92 -0.21 -4.83
C GLN A 35 20.25 1.08 -4.39
N PHE A 36 18.98 1.01 -3.97
CA PHE A 36 18.26 2.16 -3.44
C PHE A 36 18.95 2.73 -2.19
N LEU A 37 19.30 1.90 -1.22
CA LEU A 37 19.96 2.35 0.01
C LEU A 37 21.35 2.93 -0.26
N ARG A 38 22.15 2.32 -1.15
CA ARG A 38 23.43 2.89 -1.61
C ARG A 38 23.25 4.24 -2.29
N GLN A 39 22.21 4.40 -3.13
CA GLN A 39 21.87 5.69 -3.74
C GLN A 39 21.48 6.73 -2.68
N GLN A 40 20.77 6.30 -1.63
CA GLN A 40 20.30 7.19 -0.59
C GLN A 40 21.39 7.56 0.45
N PHE A 41 22.31 6.66 0.74
CA PHE A 41 23.23 6.76 1.87
C PHE A 41 24.70 6.54 1.48
N GLY A 42 25.04 6.66 0.19
CA GLY A 42 26.40 6.38 -0.32
C GLY A 42 27.51 7.18 0.36
N ASP A 43 27.22 8.40 0.81
CA ASP A 43 28.17 9.25 1.53
C ASP A 43 28.17 9.03 3.05
N SER A 44 27.36 8.09 3.56
CA SER A 44 27.27 7.81 5.00
C SER A 44 28.44 6.93 5.45
N PRO A 45 29.15 7.29 6.54
CA PRO A 45 30.16 6.40 7.14
C PRO A 45 29.55 5.13 7.74
N HIS A 46 28.22 5.03 7.84
CA HIS A 46 27.49 3.88 8.38
C HIS A 46 26.84 3.02 7.29
N LEU A 47 27.25 3.16 6.02
CA LEU A 47 26.60 2.49 4.89
C LEU A 47 26.45 0.98 5.10
N ASP A 48 27.51 0.27 5.51
CA ASP A 48 27.44 -1.18 5.68
C ASP A 48 26.40 -1.59 6.73
N HIS A 49 26.35 -0.87 7.87
CA HIS A 49 25.37 -1.09 8.93
C HIS A 49 23.93 -0.75 8.47
N ILE A 50 23.77 0.26 7.60
CA ILE A 50 22.48 0.61 6.99
C ILE A 50 22.01 -0.48 6.03
N LEU A 51 22.91 -1.07 5.25
CA LEU A 51 22.56 -2.12 4.31
C LEU A 51 22.12 -3.40 5.03
N GLU A 52 22.84 -3.75 6.10
CA GLU A 52 22.59 -4.96 6.89
C GLU A 52 21.34 -4.84 7.77
N HIS A 53 21.21 -3.75 8.54
CA HIS A 53 20.19 -3.63 9.58
C HIS A 53 19.10 -2.58 9.27
N GLY A 54 19.26 -1.83 8.18
CA GLY A 54 18.34 -0.79 7.74
C GLY A 54 18.69 0.61 8.29
N PRO A 55 18.15 1.69 7.68
CA PRO A 55 18.46 3.06 8.11
C PRO A 55 17.97 3.44 9.52
N GLN A 56 16.90 2.80 9.98
CA GLN A 56 16.20 3.05 11.25
C GLN A 56 16.98 2.67 12.49
N VAL A 57 18.01 1.81 12.38
CA VAL A 57 18.92 1.55 13.51
C VAL A 57 20.00 2.64 13.66
N VAL A 58 20.19 3.47 12.62
CA VAL A 58 21.20 4.54 12.60
C VAL A 58 20.57 5.92 12.79
N TYR A 59 19.39 6.15 12.21
CA TYR A 59 18.75 7.47 12.20
C TYR A 59 17.38 7.45 12.89
N ALA A 60 17.09 8.53 13.62
CA ALA A 60 15.79 8.74 14.23
C ALA A 60 14.65 8.78 13.19
N PRO A 61 13.43 8.32 13.53
CA PRO A 61 12.27 8.29 12.64
C PRO A 61 11.99 9.64 11.95
N GLU A 62 12.16 10.77 12.66
CA GLU A 62 11.92 12.11 12.13
C GLU A 62 12.96 12.53 11.08
N SER A 63 14.19 12.02 11.21
CA SER A 63 15.24 12.25 10.21
C SER A 63 14.97 11.46 8.93
N LEU A 64 14.54 10.20 9.08
CA LEU A 64 14.06 9.40 7.96
C LEU A 64 12.84 10.04 7.30
N ARG A 65 11.92 10.60 8.09
CA ARG A 65 10.74 11.30 7.58
C ARG A 65 11.06 12.50 6.69
N LYS A 66 12.09 13.28 7.03
CA LYS A 66 12.60 14.37 6.18
C LYS A 66 13.23 13.85 4.89
N LYS A 67 13.83 12.67 4.92
CA LYS A 67 14.37 12.01 3.71
C LYS A 67 13.26 11.44 2.83
N ALA A 68 12.22 10.87 3.45
CA ALA A 68 11.01 10.43 2.77
C ALA A 68 10.34 11.58 2.02
N ASP A 69 10.35 12.81 2.57
CA ASP A 69 9.81 13.98 1.85
C ASP A 69 10.47 14.21 0.49
N LYS A 70 11.79 13.99 0.39
CA LYS A 70 12.54 14.14 -0.85
C LYS A 70 12.17 13.03 -1.84
N ILE A 71 12.03 11.79 -1.36
CA ILE A 71 11.59 10.64 -2.17
C ILE A 71 10.19 10.89 -2.73
N VAL A 72 9.25 11.31 -1.87
CA VAL A 72 7.86 11.59 -2.26
C VAL A 72 7.81 12.70 -3.30
N LYS A 73 8.53 13.81 -3.08
CA LYS A 73 8.61 14.90 -4.05
C LYS A 73 9.19 14.42 -5.39
N SER A 74 10.29 13.67 -5.37
CA SER A 74 10.92 13.14 -6.58
C SER A 74 9.99 12.23 -7.38
N ASN A 75 9.35 11.25 -6.72
CA ASN A 75 8.37 10.37 -7.35
C ASN A 75 7.16 11.14 -7.88
N THR A 76 6.62 12.07 -7.09
CA THR A 76 5.49 12.90 -7.51
C THR A 76 5.83 13.68 -8.77
N THR A 77 7.00 14.32 -8.83
CA THR A 77 7.47 15.06 -10.01
C THR A 77 7.64 14.13 -11.22
N LYS A 78 8.24 12.95 -11.05
CA LYS A 78 8.37 11.96 -12.14
C LYS A 78 7.00 11.54 -12.66
N THR A 79 6.07 11.14 -11.80
CA THR A 79 4.71 10.73 -12.21
C THR A 79 3.93 11.88 -12.83
N ALA A 80 4.07 13.11 -12.34
CA ALA A 80 3.46 14.30 -12.92
C ALA A 80 4.05 14.61 -14.31
N SER A 81 5.36 14.45 -14.52
CA SER A 81 6.00 14.63 -15.83
C SER A 81 5.50 13.61 -16.86
N VAL A 82 5.32 12.35 -16.45
CA VAL A 82 4.70 11.31 -17.30
C VAL A 82 3.26 11.69 -17.63
N SER A 83 2.51 12.24 -16.67
CA SER A 83 1.13 12.71 -16.86
C SER A 83 1.03 13.94 -17.75
N PHE A 84 2.03 14.82 -17.71
CA PHE A 84 2.15 15.97 -18.60
C PHE A 84 2.28 15.50 -20.04
N VAL A 85 3.27 14.63 -20.30
CA VAL A 85 3.56 14.10 -21.63
C VAL A 85 2.35 13.34 -22.16
N SER A 86 1.74 12.45 -21.38
CA SER A 86 0.57 11.69 -21.80
C SER A 86 -0.69 12.53 -22.03
N GLY A 87 -0.77 13.74 -21.46
CA GLY A 87 -1.87 14.68 -21.66
C GLY A 87 -1.67 15.68 -22.80
N LEU A 88 -0.57 15.60 -23.56
CA LEU A 88 -0.36 16.48 -24.72
C LEU A 88 -1.23 16.02 -25.91
N PRO A 89 -1.96 16.93 -26.56
CA PRO A 89 -2.71 16.59 -27.78
C PRO A 89 -1.73 16.13 -28.87
N GLY A 90 -2.07 15.02 -29.54
CA GLY A 90 -1.23 14.43 -30.61
C GLY A 90 -0.10 13.52 -30.14
N ASN A 91 0.01 13.18 -28.84
CA ASN A 91 1.01 12.23 -28.37
C ASN A 91 0.71 10.80 -28.89
N PRO A 92 1.64 10.11 -29.56
CA PRO A 92 1.45 8.72 -30.04
C PRO A 92 1.06 7.73 -28.93
N LEU A 93 1.42 8.01 -27.67
CA LEU A 93 1.10 7.16 -26.51
C LEU A 93 -0.39 7.20 -26.11
N VAL A 94 -1.15 8.23 -26.51
CA VAL A 94 -2.62 8.30 -26.26
C VAL A 94 -3.45 7.65 -27.37
N MET A 95 -2.83 7.19 -28.47
CA MET A 95 -3.52 6.47 -29.55
C MET A 95 -3.83 5.00 -29.22
N VAL A 96 -3.30 4.45 -28.12
CA VAL A 96 -3.55 3.05 -27.74
C VAL A 96 -4.78 2.96 -26.80
N PRO A 97 -5.81 2.17 -27.12
CA PRO A 97 -7.00 2.00 -26.28
C PRO A 97 -6.66 1.11 -25.07
N ALA A 98 -5.94 1.64 -24.09
CA ALA A 98 -5.43 0.88 -22.96
C ALA A 98 -6.03 1.33 -21.62
N GLY A 99 -7.36 1.26 -21.48
CA GLY A 99 -8.04 1.61 -20.22
C GLY A 99 -7.47 0.88 -19.00
N GLY A 100 -6.99 -0.35 -19.17
CA GLY A 100 -6.32 -1.12 -18.12
C GLY A 100 -4.86 -0.73 -17.87
N ALA A 101 -4.08 -0.40 -18.91
CA ALA A 101 -2.63 -0.16 -18.77
C ALA A 101 -2.32 1.12 -17.99
N ASP A 102 -3.13 2.19 -18.15
CA ASP A 102 -2.93 3.45 -17.43
C ASP A 102 -3.17 3.31 -15.92
N VAL A 103 -4.16 2.48 -15.54
CA VAL A 103 -4.43 2.16 -14.14
C VAL A 103 -3.31 1.29 -13.58
N VAL A 104 -2.87 0.28 -14.34
CA VAL A 104 -1.75 -0.56 -13.95
C VAL A 104 -0.49 0.26 -13.71
N GLN A 105 -0.18 1.18 -14.62
CA GLN A 105 0.97 2.07 -14.50
C GLN A 105 0.84 3.00 -13.28
N TYR A 106 -0.34 3.56 -13.01
CA TYR A 106 -0.58 4.40 -11.84
C TYR A 106 -0.29 3.66 -10.53
N PHE A 107 -0.84 2.46 -10.37
CA PHE A 107 -0.58 1.63 -9.19
C PHE A 107 0.85 1.09 -9.17
N GLY A 108 1.46 0.85 -10.33
CA GLY A 108 2.88 0.53 -10.45
C GLY A 108 3.79 1.62 -9.88
N PHE A 109 3.55 2.89 -10.23
CA PHE A 109 4.30 4.00 -9.64
C PHE A 109 4.03 4.15 -8.13
N ALA A 110 2.82 3.83 -7.67
CA ALA A 110 2.50 3.86 -6.25
C ALA A 110 3.27 2.77 -5.48
N ILE A 111 3.34 1.55 -6.03
CA ILE A 111 4.10 0.42 -5.49
C ILE A 111 5.61 0.72 -5.49
N HIS A 112 6.14 1.34 -6.55
CA HIS A 112 7.54 1.77 -6.61
C HIS A 112 7.88 2.75 -5.47
N MET A 113 7.07 3.80 -5.30
CA MET A 113 7.26 4.77 -4.21
C MET A 113 7.08 4.11 -2.83
N ALA A 114 6.13 3.17 -2.69
CA ALA A 114 5.90 2.44 -1.46
C ALA A 114 7.13 1.63 -1.02
N GLN A 115 7.78 0.91 -1.94
CA GLN A 115 9.02 0.19 -1.67
C GLN A 115 10.12 1.13 -1.17
N GLN A 116 10.35 2.26 -1.86
CA GLN A 116 11.38 3.22 -1.46
C GLN A 116 11.14 3.79 -0.06
N ILE A 117 9.88 4.06 0.28
CA ILE A 117 9.51 4.51 1.63
C ILE A 117 9.75 3.37 2.63
N ALA A 118 9.24 2.17 2.36
CA ALA A 118 9.40 1.01 3.23
C ALA A 118 10.88 0.73 3.53
N TYR A 119 11.73 0.65 2.51
CA TYR A 119 13.17 0.38 2.65
C TYR A 119 13.89 1.48 3.41
N LEU A 120 13.48 2.75 3.23
CA LEU A 120 14.00 3.86 4.01
C LEU A 120 13.70 3.71 5.52
N PHE A 121 12.58 3.07 5.87
CA PHE A 121 12.19 2.80 7.25
C PHE A 121 12.61 1.40 7.76
N GLY A 122 13.44 0.68 6.99
CA GLY A 122 14.12 -0.53 7.46
C GLY A 122 13.54 -1.85 6.98
N GLU A 123 12.46 -1.79 6.21
CA GLU A 123 11.84 -2.98 5.68
C GLU A 123 12.77 -3.75 4.73
N ASP A 124 12.67 -5.07 4.76
CA ASP A 124 13.39 -5.95 3.84
C ASP A 124 12.84 -5.85 2.42
N GLU A 125 13.63 -6.34 1.46
CA GLU A 125 13.27 -6.51 0.05
C GLU A 125 11.84 -7.07 -0.09
N LEU A 126 11.02 -6.40 -0.90
CA LEU A 126 9.61 -6.70 -1.02
C LEU A 126 9.34 -7.77 -2.07
N PHE A 127 10.05 -7.72 -3.20
CA PHE A 127 9.89 -8.67 -4.29
C PHE A 127 11.19 -9.46 -4.47
N GLY A 128 11.12 -10.79 -4.39
CA GLY A 128 12.25 -11.65 -4.71
C GLY A 128 12.55 -11.72 -6.22
N ASP A 129 13.68 -12.32 -6.56
CA ASP A 129 14.20 -12.38 -7.93
C ASP A 129 13.41 -13.29 -8.89
N SER A 130 12.55 -14.17 -8.37
CA SER A 130 11.87 -15.21 -9.14
C SER A 130 10.80 -14.71 -10.11
N GLY A 131 10.60 -13.40 -10.26
CA GLY A 131 9.55 -12.81 -11.10
C GLY A 131 8.12 -13.00 -10.56
N GLU A 132 7.91 -13.94 -9.66
CA GLU A 132 6.65 -14.18 -8.95
C GLU A 132 6.52 -13.30 -7.70
N VAL A 133 5.28 -12.98 -7.33
CA VAL A 133 4.98 -12.19 -6.13
C VAL A 133 4.46 -13.14 -5.06
N SER A 134 5.22 -13.31 -3.98
CA SER A 134 4.79 -14.13 -2.84
C SER A 134 3.53 -13.57 -2.18
N GLU A 135 2.78 -14.42 -1.49
CA GLU A 135 1.60 -13.96 -0.73
C GLU A 135 1.98 -12.92 0.34
N GLU A 136 3.11 -13.10 1.02
CA GLU A 136 3.64 -12.11 1.98
C GLU A 136 3.88 -10.75 1.30
N ALA A 137 4.49 -10.74 0.11
CA ALA A 137 4.71 -9.51 -0.64
C ALA A 137 3.38 -8.85 -1.04
N LYS A 138 2.37 -9.62 -1.47
CA LYS A 138 1.04 -9.07 -1.79
C LYS A 138 0.39 -8.41 -0.58
N ILE A 139 0.47 -9.05 0.60
CA ILE A 139 -0.07 -8.52 1.85
C ILE A 139 0.62 -7.20 2.21
N ARG A 140 1.96 -7.14 2.17
CA ARG A 140 2.73 -5.91 2.42
C ARG A 140 2.39 -4.81 1.41
N VAL A 141 2.23 -5.14 0.13
CA VAL A 141 1.77 -4.18 -0.89
C VAL A 141 0.36 -3.66 -0.57
N ILE A 142 -0.57 -4.51 -0.16
CA ILE A 142 -1.92 -4.07 0.27
C ILE A 142 -1.82 -3.12 1.46
N ALA A 143 -0.98 -3.44 2.45
CA ALA A 143 -0.76 -2.59 3.62
C ALA A 143 -0.22 -1.21 3.22
N TYR A 144 0.81 -1.17 2.37
CA TYR A 144 1.43 0.08 1.94
C TYR A 144 0.50 0.92 1.08
N LEU A 145 -0.16 0.32 0.08
CA LEU A 145 -1.14 1.02 -0.74
C LEU A 145 -2.32 1.49 0.13
N GLY A 146 -2.79 0.66 1.05
CA GLY A 146 -3.79 1.04 2.05
C GLY A 146 -3.37 2.29 2.83
N GLY A 147 -2.13 2.32 3.34
CA GLY A 147 -1.57 3.48 4.04
C GLY A 147 -1.52 4.72 3.15
N MET A 148 -1.08 4.57 1.90
CA MET A 148 -1.05 5.65 0.90
C MET A 148 -2.45 6.22 0.61
N PHE A 149 -3.46 5.36 0.46
CA PHE A 149 -4.83 5.77 0.18
C PHE A 149 -5.63 6.17 1.42
N GLY A 150 -5.07 5.99 2.63
CA GLY A 150 -5.77 6.24 3.90
C GLY A 150 -6.89 5.24 4.17
N ALA A 151 -6.70 3.98 3.76
CA ALA A 151 -7.62 2.88 4.06
C ALA A 151 -7.65 2.61 5.57
N ALA A 152 -8.85 2.34 6.09
CA ALA A 152 -9.04 2.06 7.51
C ALA A 152 -8.37 0.74 7.86
N GLY A 153 -7.62 0.70 8.97
CA GLY A 153 -6.87 -0.48 9.38
C GLY A 153 -5.55 -0.72 8.64
N ALA A 154 -5.23 0.05 7.59
CA ALA A 154 -3.97 -0.15 6.87
C ALA A 154 -2.72 0.14 7.72
N ALA A 155 -2.80 1.10 8.64
CA ALA A 155 -1.70 1.39 9.56
C ALA A 155 -1.41 0.22 10.51
N ALA A 156 -2.45 -0.43 11.03
CA ALA A 156 -2.33 -1.65 11.83
C ALA A 156 -1.79 -2.81 10.99
N LEU A 157 -2.19 -2.91 9.72
CA LEU A 157 -1.66 -3.93 8.82
C LEU A 157 -0.18 -3.71 8.48
N VAL A 158 0.26 -2.45 8.33
CA VAL A 158 1.69 -2.11 8.19
C VAL A 158 2.45 -2.51 9.44
N ALA A 159 1.95 -2.18 10.63
CA ALA A 159 2.59 -2.59 11.88
C ALA A 159 2.69 -4.11 12.03
N GLN A 160 1.63 -4.84 11.67
CA GLN A 160 1.56 -6.30 11.74
C GLN A 160 2.52 -7.01 10.77
N THR A 161 2.77 -6.41 9.60
CA THR A 161 3.58 -7.01 8.52
C THR A 161 4.99 -6.45 8.47
N SER A 162 5.25 -5.39 9.22
CA SER A 162 6.57 -4.78 9.39
C SER A 162 7.52 -5.79 10.01
N LYS A 163 8.69 -5.96 9.40
CA LYS A 163 9.77 -6.77 9.99
C LYS A 163 10.58 -5.98 11.01
N VAL A 164 10.43 -4.67 11.01
CA VAL A 164 11.01 -3.79 12.02
C VAL A 164 10.10 -3.74 13.24
N LEU A 165 10.66 -4.04 14.40
CA LEU A 165 10.02 -3.84 15.69
C LEU A 165 10.22 -2.37 16.12
N GLY A 166 9.13 -1.66 16.40
CA GLY A 166 9.18 -0.33 17.02
C GLY A 166 9.85 -0.35 18.39
N ALA A 167 10.40 0.80 18.80
CA ALA A 167 11.23 0.94 20.01
C ALA A 167 10.55 0.48 21.32
N ASN A 168 9.21 0.39 21.33
CA ASN A 168 8.39 0.03 22.48
C ASN A 168 7.74 -1.37 22.39
N LEU A 169 7.99 -2.13 21.33
CA LEU A 169 7.46 -3.49 21.20
C LEU A 169 8.29 -4.46 22.06
N GLY A 170 7.80 -4.75 23.27
CA GLY A 170 8.39 -5.76 24.15
C GLY A 170 8.40 -7.17 23.52
N LYS A 171 9.33 -8.02 23.95
CA LYS A 171 9.53 -9.40 23.47
C LYS A 171 8.30 -10.32 23.55
N ASN A 172 7.27 -9.93 24.33
CA ASN A 172 6.10 -10.75 24.63
C ASN A 172 4.89 -10.50 23.70
N VAL A 173 4.90 -9.42 22.90
CA VAL A 173 3.76 -9.03 22.04
C VAL A 173 3.73 -9.81 20.72
N ALA A 174 4.92 -10.19 20.20
CA ALA A 174 5.05 -10.90 18.93
C ALA A 174 4.28 -12.24 18.87
N ALA A 175 3.97 -12.86 20.01
CA ALA A 175 3.35 -14.19 20.06
C ALA A 175 1.81 -14.19 19.92
N LYS A 176 1.11 -13.07 20.18
CA LYS A 176 -0.37 -13.03 20.18
C LYS A 176 -0.98 -12.44 18.89
N ALA A 177 -0.32 -11.45 18.30
CA ALA A 177 -0.78 -10.73 17.09
C ALA A 177 -0.82 -11.60 15.81
N LEU A 178 -0.07 -12.71 15.78
CA LEU A 178 0.08 -13.57 14.60
C LEU A 178 -1.10 -14.52 14.36
N THR A 179 -2.12 -14.54 15.22
CA THR A 179 -3.27 -15.44 15.03
C THR A 179 -4.11 -14.98 13.83
N LYS A 180 -4.34 -15.90 12.88
CA LYS A 180 -5.05 -15.62 11.61
C LYS A 180 -6.44 -14.99 11.81
N THR A 181 -7.04 -15.17 12.98
CA THR A 181 -8.38 -14.70 13.32
C THR A 181 -8.50 -13.17 13.40
N VAL A 182 -7.42 -12.45 13.71
CA VAL A 182 -7.47 -11.00 13.97
C VAL A 182 -7.06 -10.18 12.75
N TRP A 183 -5.98 -10.56 12.07
CA TRP A 183 -5.39 -9.73 11.01
C TRP A 183 -5.98 -10.00 9.61
N TYR A 184 -6.45 -11.22 9.32
CA TYR A 184 -7.02 -11.53 7.99
C TYR A 184 -8.27 -10.69 7.66
N PRO A 185 -9.21 -10.45 8.59
CA PRO A 185 -10.35 -9.59 8.30
C PRO A 185 -9.93 -8.13 8.03
N VAL A 186 -8.90 -7.62 8.72
CA VAL A 186 -8.31 -6.30 8.44
C VAL A 186 -7.70 -6.28 7.05
N LEU A 187 -6.92 -7.29 6.68
CA LEU A 187 -6.38 -7.44 5.33
C LEU A 187 -7.49 -7.42 4.28
N LYS A 188 -8.54 -8.25 4.44
CA LYS A 188 -9.67 -8.32 3.49
C LYS A 188 -10.34 -6.96 3.32
N LYS A 189 -10.57 -6.22 4.41
CA LYS A 189 -11.17 -4.87 4.38
C LYS A 189 -10.28 -3.86 3.66
N VAL A 190 -8.97 -3.83 3.96
CA VAL A 190 -8.02 -2.94 3.28
C VAL A 190 -7.92 -3.28 1.79
N ALA A 191 -7.87 -4.57 1.44
CA ALA A 191 -7.85 -5.06 0.07
C ALA A 191 -9.13 -4.67 -0.70
N ALA A 192 -10.31 -4.81 -0.08
CA ALA A 192 -11.57 -4.39 -0.68
C ALA A 192 -11.61 -2.86 -0.91
N GLN A 193 -11.17 -2.06 0.06
CA GLN A 193 -11.06 -0.60 -0.10
C GLN A 193 -10.09 -0.22 -1.24
N LEU A 194 -8.97 -0.94 -1.37
CA LEU A 194 -8.04 -0.76 -2.47
C LEU A 194 -8.69 -1.13 -3.81
N GLY A 195 -9.41 -2.26 -3.88
CA GLY A 195 -10.22 -2.66 -5.02
C GLY A 195 -11.19 -1.57 -5.46
N GLN A 196 -11.89 -0.93 -4.51
CA GLN A 196 -12.80 0.19 -4.81
C GLN A 196 -12.06 1.38 -5.42
N LYS A 197 -10.85 1.71 -4.93
CA LYS A 197 -10.02 2.77 -5.50
C LYS A 197 -9.57 2.42 -6.93
N ILE A 198 -9.20 1.16 -7.18
CA ILE A 198 -8.83 0.67 -8.51
C ILE A 198 -10.02 0.79 -9.45
N THR A 199 -11.18 0.22 -9.08
CA THR A 199 -12.40 0.26 -9.89
C THR A 199 -12.82 1.69 -10.20
N LYS A 200 -12.82 2.59 -9.19
CA LYS A 200 -13.16 4.00 -9.40
C LYS A 200 -12.20 4.67 -10.39
N LYS A 201 -10.89 4.43 -10.26
CA LYS A 201 -9.88 4.97 -11.18
C LYS A 201 -10.08 4.45 -12.62
N THR A 202 -10.42 3.18 -12.78
CA THR A 202 -10.74 2.56 -14.07
C THR A 202 -11.95 3.24 -14.72
N VAL A 203 -13.03 3.45 -13.96
CA VAL A 203 -14.24 4.13 -14.46
C VAL A 203 -13.95 5.60 -14.81
N GLU A 204 -13.26 6.34 -13.93
CA GLU A 204 -12.87 7.74 -14.18
C GLU A 204 -12.05 7.88 -15.48
N LYS A 205 -11.11 6.97 -15.73
CA LYS A 205 -10.27 6.97 -16.93
C LYS A 205 -11.05 6.62 -18.20
N THR A 206 -12.03 5.73 -18.13
CA THR A 206 -12.91 5.43 -19.26
C THR A 206 -13.75 6.66 -19.65
N ILE A 207 -14.30 7.39 -18.67
CA ILE A 207 -15.13 8.57 -18.92
C ILE A 207 -14.28 9.76 -19.42
N THR A 208 -13.12 10.02 -18.80
CA THR A 208 -12.25 11.14 -19.22
C THR A 208 -11.63 10.95 -20.61
N LYS A 209 -11.51 9.72 -21.12
CA LYS A 209 -11.10 9.47 -22.51
C LYS A 209 -12.19 9.80 -23.55
N ALA A 210 -13.46 9.78 -23.17
CA ALA A 210 -14.56 10.16 -24.06
C ALA A 210 -14.68 11.68 -24.26
N VAL A 211 -14.09 12.48 -23.38
CA VAL A 211 -14.08 13.95 -23.43
C VAL A 211 -12.63 14.43 -23.35
N PRO A 212 -11.92 14.58 -24.49
CA PRO A 212 -10.48 14.89 -24.55
C PRO A 212 -10.19 16.36 -24.22
N VAL A 213 -10.47 16.78 -22.99
CA VAL A 213 -10.43 18.20 -22.56
C VAL A 213 -9.37 18.46 -21.48
N ILE A 214 -8.65 17.44 -21.00
CA ILE A 214 -7.60 17.62 -19.98
C ILE A 214 -6.23 17.67 -20.65
N GLY A 215 -5.71 18.88 -20.85
CA GLY A 215 -4.34 19.10 -21.34
C GLY A 215 -3.25 18.70 -20.33
N GLY A 216 -2.02 18.54 -20.81
CA GLY A 216 -0.86 18.06 -20.03
C GLY A 216 -0.61 18.81 -18.72
N VAL A 217 -0.77 20.14 -18.70
CA VAL A 217 -0.56 20.96 -17.48
C VAL A 217 -1.57 20.62 -16.38
N VAL A 218 -2.86 20.51 -16.73
CA VAL A 218 -3.93 20.20 -15.77
C VAL A 218 -3.76 18.76 -15.25
N SER A 219 -3.44 17.82 -16.15
CA SER A 219 -3.16 16.42 -15.81
C SER A 219 -1.98 16.30 -14.83
N ALA A 220 -0.88 16.99 -15.12
CA ALA A 220 0.31 17.00 -14.27
C ALA A 220 0.05 17.62 -12.91
N GLY A 221 -0.69 18.75 -12.86
CA GLY A 221 -1.08 19.41 -11.62
C GLY A 221 -1.96 18.51 -10.74
N LEU A 222 -2.96 17.85 -11.33
CA LEU A 222 -3.82 16.92 -10.62
C LEU A 222 -3.04 15.70 -10.09
N THR A 223 -2.15 15.12 -10.92
CA THR A 223 -1.26 14.05 -10.47
C THR A 223 -0.39 14.53 -9.31
N PHE A 224 0.21 15.71 -9.41
CA PHE A 224 1.04 16.25 -8.33
C PHE A 224 0.25 16.42 -7.01
N ALA A 225 -0.97 16.97 -7.10
CA ALA A 225 -1.83 17.20 -5.94
C ALA A 225 -2.32 15.89 -5.28
N THR A 226 -2.48 14.81 -6.05
CA THR A 226 -3.02 13.53 -5.55
C THR A 226 -1.93 12.55 -5.12
N PHE A 227 -0.80 12.49 -5.82
CA PHE A 227 0.28 11.52 -5.54
C PHE A 227 1.13 11.90 -4.32
N ARG A 228 1.34 13.20 -4.11
CA ARG A 228 2.12 13.70 -2.97
C ARG A 228 1.57 13.31 -1.60
N PRO A 229 0.28 13.54 -1.28
CA PRO A 229 -0.28 13.15 0.02
C PRO A 229 -0.25 11.64 0.23
N MET A 230 -0.32 10.83 -0.83
CA MET A 230 -0.21 9.37 -0.72
C MET A 230 1.14 8.94 -0.14
N GLY A 231 2.24 9.47 -0.68
CA GLY A 231 3.58 9.18 -0.15
C GLY A 231 3.77 9.67 1.28
N TYR A 232 3.25 10.85 1.62
CA TYR A 232 3.32 11.40 2.98
C TYR A 232 2.57 10.54 4.00
N ARG A 233 1.35 10.10 3.70
CA ARG A 233 0.59 9.22 4.60
C ARG A 233 1.34 7.93 4.91
N LEU A 234 1.94 7.29 3.90
CA LEU A 234 2.69 6.07 4.14
C LEU A 234 3.94 6.33 4.99
N ALA A 235 4.68 7.40 4.72
CA ALA A 235 5.83 7.78 5.54
C ALA A 235 5.42 8.08 6.99
N ASP A 236 4.28 8.76 7.19
CA ASP A 236 3.72 9.01 8.53
C ASP A 236 3.33 7.71 9.24
N VAL A 237 2.73 6.74 8.53
CA VAL A 237 2.44 5.41 9.09
C VAL A 237 3.73 4.72 9.57
N PHE A 238 4.81 4.75 8.78
CA PHE A 238 6.07 4.14 9.22
C PHE A 238 6.72 4.86 10.41
N VAL A 239 6.66 6.19 10.48
CA VAL A 239 7.14 6.94 11.65
C VAL A 239 6.40 6.50 12.91
N ARG A 240 5.07 6.47 12.84
CA ARG A 240 4.21 6.04 13.95
C ARG A 240 4.51 4.59 14.37
N ASN A 241 4.78 3.72 13.39
CA ASN A 241 5.19 2.34 13.64
C ASN A 241 6.52 2.24 14.39
N LEU A 242 7.55 2.97 13.94
CA LEU A 242 8.85 2.99 14.63
C LEU A 242 8.76 3.56 16.05
N ASN A 243 7.89 4.55 16.25
CA ASN A 243 7.61 5.12 17.57
C ASN A 243 6.79 4.18 18.47
N GLY A 244 6.34 3.04 17.96
CA GLY A 244 5.57 2.04 18.71
C GLY A 244 4.11 2.43 18.94
N GLU A 245 3.55 3.39 18.20
CA GLU A 245 2.15 3.80 18.35
C GLU A 245 1.13 2.71 18.01
N PHE A 246 1.59 1.61 17.40
CA PHE A 246 0.77 0.46 17.04
C PHE A 246 1.07 -0.80 17.88
N SER A 247 1.84 -0.70 18.96
CA SER A 247 2.03 -1.83 19.88
C SER A 247 0.69 -2.28 20.47
N GLU A 248 0.47 -3.60 20.61
CA GLU A 248 -0.82 -4.16 21.09
C GLU A 248 -1.29 -3.59 22.44
N ASP A 249 -0.37 -3.17 23.31
CA ASP A 249 -0.70 -2.48 24.57
C ASP A 249 -1.41 -1.12 24.36
N ALA A 250 -1.50 -0.65 23.11
CA ALA A 250 -2.07 0.65 22.71
C ALA A 250 -3.17 0.56 21.62
N LEU A 251 -3.53 -0.64 21.12
CA LEU A 251 -4.53 -0.78 20.05
C LEU A 251 -5.69 -1.71 20.43
N GLU A 252 -6.71 -1.13 21.07
CA GLU A 252 -8.04 -1.73 21.09
C GLU A 252 -8.75 -1.42 19.77
N LEU A 253 -9.24 -2.45 19.07
CA LEU A 253 -10.15 -2.23 17.96
C LEU A 253 -11.40 -1.56 18.50
N ASN A 254 -11.78 -0.41 17.94
CA ASN A 254 -13.06 0.23 18.28
C ASN A 254 -14.19 -0.80 18.17
N GLU A 255 -15.01 -0.90 19.21
CA GLU A 255 -16.16 -1.80 19.29
C GLU A 255 -17.09 -1.70 18.08
N ASP A 256 -17.26 -0.51 17.48
CA ASP A 256 -18.02 -0.31 16.24
C ASP A 256 -17.39 -1.08 15.07
N PHE A 257 -16.06 -1.03 14.93
CA PHE A 257 -15.38 -1.78 13.89
C PHE A 257 -15.41 -3.28 14.19
N VAL A 258 -15.25 -3.69 15.45
CA VAL A 258 -15.39 -5.08 15.88
C VAL A 258 -16.81 -5.59 15.57
N ALA A 259 -17.85 -4.80 15.78
CA ALA A 259 -19.23 -5.13 15.45
C ALA A 259 -19.40 -5.35 13.94
N THR A 260 -18.75 -4.55 13.09
CA THR A 260 -18.76 -4.77 11.63
C THR A 260 -17.99 -6.02 11.19
N LEU A 261 -17.02 -6.50 11.99
CA LEU A 261 -16.34 -7.77 11.73
C LEU A 261 -17.19 -8.96 12.17
N LYS A 262 -17.82 -8.86 13.34
CA LYS A 262 -18.73 -9.88 13.86
C LYS A 262 -19.95 -10.07 12.96
N SER A 263 -20.50 -8.99 12.40
CA SER A 263 -21.63 -9.10 11.46
C SER A 263 -21.27 -9.78 10.14
N GLU A 264 -20.04 -9.61 9.63
CA GLU A 264 -19.57 -10.35 8.44
C GLU A 264 -19.35 -11.85 8.75
N VAL A 265 -18.80 -12.18 9.92
CA VAL A 265 -18.56 -13.57 10.35
C VAL A 265 -19.87 -14.34 10.59
N ILE A 266 -20.88 -13.68 11.18
CA ILE A 266 -22.21 -14.29 11.41
C ILE A 266 -22.96 -14.54 10.08
N LEU A 267 -22.65 -13.80 9.02
CA LEU A 267 -23.26 -14.01 7.70
C LEU A 267 -22.61 -15.17 6.91
N GLU A 268 -21.36 -15.51 7.19
CA GLU A 268 -20.65 -16.66 6.58
C GLU A 268 -20.84 -17.98 7.37
N GLY A 269 -21.24 -17.89 8.65
CA GLY A 269 -21.55 -19.05 9.49
C GLY A 269 -23.04 -19.35 9.54
N GLU A 270 -23.50 -20.26 8.70
CA GLU A 270 -24.82 -20.88 8.81
C GLU A 270 -25.01 -21.43 10.23
N VAL A 271 -25.94 -20.84 10.99
CA VAL A 271 -26.29 -21.29 12.34
C VAL A 271 -27.08 -22.58 12.19
N LEU A 272 -26.46 -23.71 12.53
CA LEU A 272 -27.21 -24.93 12.83
C LEU A 272 -27.89 -24.72 14.19
N ASP A 273 -29.20 -24.47 14.15
CA ASP A 273 -30.05 -24.59 15.34
C ASP A 273 -29.98 -26.04 15.81
N VAL A 274 -29.23 -26.28 16.89
CA VAL A 274 -29.42 -27.50 17.68
C VAL A 274 -30.71 -27.28 18.47
N VAL A 275 -31.79 -27.86 17.95
CA VAL A 275 -33.04 -28.07 18.68
C VAL A 275 -32.70 -28.83 19.96
N GLU A 276 -32.84 -28.15 21.09
CA GLU A 276 -32.83 -28.79 22.41
C GLU A 276 -34.14 -29.59 22.53
N ASP A 277 -34.07 -30.90 22.28
CA ASP A 277 -35.16 -31.81 22.62
C ASP A 277 -34.89 -32.38 24.03
N ARG A 278 -35.71 -31.86 24.97
CA ARG A 278 -36.07 -32.33 26.33
C ARG A 278 -35.21 -31.92 27.52
#